data_AF-A0A2R6C7X8-F1
#
_entry.id   AF-A0A2R6C7X8-F1
#
_cell.length_a   1.000
_cell.length_b   1.000
_cell.length_c   1.000
_cell.angle_alpha   90.00
_cell.angle_beta   90.00
_cell.angle_gamma   90.00
#
_symmetry.space_group_name_H-M   'P 1'
#
loop_
_entity.id
_entity.type
_entity.pdbx_description
1 polymer ?
#
loop_
_entity_poly.entity_id
_entity_poly.type
_entity_poly.pdbx_seq_one_letter_code
_entity_poly.pdbx_strand_id
1 'polypeptide(L)'
;MSKKILLVTADWDNVKKYVEPICKGVAAELGVELEVRNEDYGFLVEHGEKDDFGGVEIPQVFVVDGEKVKHVFTRIPLTVEGKPDIKSATEMLKKALADA
;
A
#
# COMPACT_ATOMS: atom_id res chain seq x y z
N MET A 1 -6.27 2.96 -19.58
CA MET A 1 -5.29 2.32 -18.69
C MET A 1 -6.02 1.97 -17.41
N SER A 2 -5.90 0.73 -16.93
CA SER A 2 -6.61 0.27 -15.73
C SER A 2 -5.69 0.46 -14.53
N LYS A 3 -6.04 1.37 -13.62
CA LYS A 3 -5.34 1.56 -12.36
C LYS A 3 -5.74 0.46 -11.38
N LYS A 4 -4.77 -0.05 -10.62
CA LYS A 4 -5.04 -0.96 -9.51
C LYS A 4 -4.21 -0.63 -8.28
N ILE A 5 -4.73 -1.01 -7.13
CA ILE A 5 -4.05 -0.96 -5.84
C ILE A 5 -3.39 -2.32 -5.65
N LEU A 6 -2.11 -2.34 -5.29
CA LEU A 6 -1.37 -3.55 -4.98
C LEU A 6 -0.86 -3.46 -3.55
N LEU A 7 -1.25 -4.42 -2.72
CA LEU A 7 -0.80 -4.55 -1.33
C LEU A 7 0.09 -5.78 -1.23
N VAL A 8 1.36 -5.58 -0.89
CA VAL A 8 2.23 -6.68 -0.47
C VAL A 8 2.25 -6.73 1.06
N THR A 9 1.86 -7.87 1.63
CA THR A 9 1.74 -8.07 3.08
C THR A 9 2.07 -9.52 3.43
N ALA A 10 1.92 -9.91 4.70
CA ALA A 10 2.01 -11.29 5.14
C ALA A 10 0.89 -11.62 6.11
N ASP A 11 0.57 -12.91 6.26
CA ASP A 11 -0.48 -13.33 7.21
C ASP A 11 -0.10 -13.11 8.67
N TRP A 12 1.20 -13.11 8.98
CA TRP A 12 1.71 -12.81 10.31
C TRP A 12 1.80 -11.31 10.61
N ASP A 13 1.61 -10.45 9.60
CA ASP A 13 1.69 -9.01 9.78
C ASP A 13 0.44 -8.46 10.49
N ASN A 14 0.65 -7.91 11.68
CA ASN A 14 -0.44 -7.32 12.46
C ASN A 14 -0.95 -6.00 11.87
N VAL A 15 -0.16 -5.35 11.00
CA VAL A 15 -0.52 -4.07 10.38
C VAL A 15 -1.51 -4.27 9.23
N LYS A 16 -1.48 -5.45 8.58
CA LYS A 16 -2.44 -5.91 7.55
C LYS A 16 -3.90 -5.64 7.92
N LYS A 17 -4.29 -5.88 9.18
CA LYS A 17 -5.67 -5.69 9.67
C LYS A 17 -6.18 -4.25 9.55
N TYR A 18 -5.27 -3.29 9.43
CA TYR A 18 -5.58 -1.88 9.19
C TYR A 18 -5.40 -1.50 7.72
N VAL A 19 -4.34 -1.98 7.05
CA VAL A 19 -4.02 -1.59 5.67
C VAL A 19 -4.98 -2.21 4.65
N GLU A 20 -5.32 -3.48 4.83
CA GLU A 20 -6.22 -4.21 3.92
C GLU A 20 -7.62 -3.56 3.82
N PRO A 21 -8.32 -3.21 4.92
CA PRO A 21 -9.60 -2.52 4.82
C PRO A 21 -9.51 -1.13 4.20
N ILE A 22 -8.39 -0.41 4.38
CA ILE A 22 -8.16 0.88 3.70
C ILE A 22 -8.08 0.68 2.20
N CYS A 23 -7.23 -0.24 1.75
CA CYS A 23 -7.05 -0.55 0.34
C CYS A 23 -8.37 -1.03 -0.28
N LYS A 24 -9.10 -1.90 0.41
CA LYS A 24 -10.40 -2.42 -0.04
C LYS A 24 -11.46 -1.31 -0.10
N GLY A 25 -11.49 -0.42 0.88
CA GLY A 25 -12.42 0.71 0.91
C GLY A 25 -12.17 1.68 -0.25
N VAL A 26 -10.91 2.05 -0.49
CA VAL A 26 -10.54 2.94 -1.60
C VAL A 26 -10.78 2.27 -2.95
N ALA A 27 -10.45 0.98 -3.09
CA ALA A 27 -10.70 0.22 -4.30
C ALA A 27 -12.19 0.20 -4.66
N ALA A 28 -13.04 -0.10 -3.68
CA ALA A 28 -14.49 -0.14 -3.86
C ALA A 28 -15.07 1.26 -4.16
N GLU A 29 -14.58 2.30 -3.49
CA GLU A 29 -15.05 3.67 -3.69
C GLU A 29 -14.73 4.20 -5.09
N LEU A 30 -13.52 3.91 -5.59
CA LEU A 30 -13.03 4.41 -6.88
C LEU A 30 -13.25 3.43 -8.04
N GLY A 31 -13.78 2.24 -7.78
CA GLY A 31 -14.01 1.21 -8.79
C GLY A 31 -12.72 0.67 -9.41
N VAL A 32 -11.62 0.64 -8.65
CA VAL A 32 -10.33 0.09 -9.09
C VAL A 32 -10.09 -1.31 -8.52
N GLU A 33 -9.24 -2.08 -9.17
CA GLU A 33 -8.88 -3.43 -8.70
C GLU A 33 -7.96 -3.36 -7.47
N LEU A 34 -8.14 -4.29 -6.53
CA LEU A 34 -7.22 -4.52 -5.42
C LEU A 34 -6.57 -5.89 -5.57
N GLU A 35 -5.26 -5.90 -5.70
CA GLU A 35 -4.42 -7.11 -5.71
C GLU A 35 -3.69 -7.21 -4.37
N VAL A 36 -3.86 -8.33 -3.66
CA VAL A 36 -3.13 -8.60 -2.41
C VAL A 36 -2.14 -9.72 -2.68
N ARG A 37 -0.86 -9.46 -2.43
CA ARG A 37 0.21 -10.43 -2.56
C ARG A 37 0.80 -10.75 -1.20
N ASN A 38 0.96 -12.05 -0.95
CA ASN A 38 1.50 -12.53 0.31
C ASN A 38 3.00 -12.81 0.14
N GLU A 39 3.84 -12.13 0.93
CA GLU A 39 5.28 -12.34 0.99
C GLU A 39 5.97 -12.30 -0.39
N ASP A 40 5.49 -11.44 -1.29
CA ASP A 40 6.09 -11.23 -2.62
C ASP A 40 7.35 -10.36 -2.51
N TYR A 41 8.40 -10.94 -1.91
CA TYR A 41 9.69 -10.31 -1.74
C TYR A 41 10.37 -9.99 -3.08
N GLY A 42 10.05 -10.73 -4.15
CA GLY A 42 10.56 -10.45 -5.49
C GLY A 42 10.10 -9.07 -5.98
N PHE A 43 8.79 -8.83 -5.92
CA PHE A 43 8.21 -7.53 -6.26
C PHE A 43 8.73 -6.40 -5.36
N LEU A 44 8.83 -6.66 -4.06
CA LEU A 44 9.35 -5.72 -3.07
C LEU A 44 10.82 -5.33 -3.32
N VAL A 45 11.65 -6.27 -3.74
CA VAL A 45 13.04 -5.99 -4.09
C VAL A 45 13.14 -5.17 -5.38
N GLU A 46 12.21 -5.35 -6.32
CA GLU A 46 12.22 -4.64 -7.60
C GLU A 46 11.60 -3.23 -7.51
N HIS A 47 10.48 -3.10 -6.81
CA HIS A 47 9.66 -1.88 -6.79
C HIS A 47 9.39 -1.31 -5.40
N GLY A 48 9.69 -2.08 -4.34
CA GLY A 48 9.45 -1.68 -2.97
C GLY A 48 10.43 -0.63 -2.46
N GLU A 49 10.00 0.05 -1.42
CA GLU A 49 10.85 0.94 -0.65
C GLU A 49 11.84 0.10 0.16
N LYS A 50 13.12 0.43 0.04
CA LYS A 50 14.22 -0.21 0.75
C LYS A 50 14.74 0.76 1.79
N ASP A 51 15.03 0.23 2.97
CA ASP A 51 15.76 0.98 3.99
C ASP A 51 17.24 1.18 3.60
N ASP A 52 17.99 1.99 4.35
CA ASP A 52 19.42 2.29 4.12
C ASP A 52 20.31 1.03 3.99
N PHE A 53 19.89 -0.08 4.59
CA PHE A 53 20.59 -1.36 4.52
C PHE A 53 20.11 -2.29 3.40
N GLY A 54 19.20 -1.85 2.55
CA GLY A 54 18.60 -2.64 1.47
C GLY A 54 17.51 -3.63 1.95
N GLY A 55 17.10 -3.54 3.21
CA GLY A 55 16.00 -4.32 3.75
C GLY A 55 14.67 -3.84 3.21
N VAL A 56 13.79 -4.78 2.84
CA VAL A 56 12.41 -4.45 2.47
C VAL A 56 11.48 -4.86 3.59
N GLU A 57 10.68 -3.90 4.04
CA GLU A 57 9.67 -4.14 5.07
C GLU A 57 8.30 -4.39 4.44
N ILE A 58 7.44 -5.09 5.18
CA ILE A 58 6.03 -5.27 4.85
C ILE A 58 5.17 -4.76 6.02
N PRO A 59 3.94 -4.32 5.77
CA PRO A 59 3.25 -4.26 4.48
C PRO A 59 3.63 -3.05 3.62
N GLN A 60 3.60 -3.17 2.29
CA GLN A 60 3.76 -2.01 1.38
C GLN A 60 2.58 -1.90 0.43
N VAL A 61 2.11 -0.66 0.24
CA VAL A 61 1.01 -0.33 -0.67
C VAL A 61 1.54 0.40 -1.88
N PHE A 62 1.06 -0.02 -3.05
CA PHE A 62 1.43 0.49 -4.35
C PHE A 62 0.19 0.84 -5.17
N VAL A 63 0.37 1.77 -6.10
CA VAL A 63 -0.54 2.00 -7.22
C VAL A 63 0.16 1.55 -8.49
N VAL A 64 -0.53 0.73 -9.28
CA VAL A 64 -0.05 0.25 -10.57
C VAL A 64 -0.92 0.86 -11.67
N ASP A 65 -0.30 1.63 -12.56
CA ASP A 65 -0.92 2.16 -13.79
C ASP A 65 -0.15 1.63 -15.00
N GLY A 66 -0.67 0.54 -15.59
CA GLY A 66 0.01 -0.18 -16.66
C GLY A 66 1.36 -0.73 -16.21
N GLU A 67 2.46 -0.19 -16.76
CA GLU A 67 3.83 -0.58 -16.44
C GLU A 67 4.45 0.27 -15.30
N LYS A 68 3.75 1.31 -14.85
CA LYS A 68 4.24 2.18 -13.78
C LYS A 68 3.78 1.67 -12.42
N VAL A 69 4.75 1.39 -11.56
CA VAL A 69 4.51 1.07 -10.15
C VAL A 69 4.93 2.27 -9.30
N LYS A 70 4.00 2.78 -8.50
CA LYS A 70 4.24 3.87 -7.57
C LYS A 70 4.02 3.37 -6.14
N HIS A 71 5.07 3.42 -5.33
CA HIS A 71 4.96 3.20 -3.88
C HIS A 71 4.15 4.34 -3.24
N VAL A 72 3.27 3.98 -2.31
CA VAL A 72 2.40 4.94 -1.60
C VAL A 72 2.82 5.06 -0.14
N PHE A 73 2.88 3.93 0.58
CA PHE A 73 3.34 3.89 1.96
C PHE A 73 3.74 2.47 2.38
N THR A 74 4.75 2.38 3.26
CA THR A 74 5.20 1.16 3.94
C THR A 74 4.59 1.01 5.35
N ARG A 75 4.14 2.11 5.95
CA ARG A 75 3.54 2.09 7.28
C ARG A 75 2.37 3.07 7.33
N ILE A 76 1.36 2.73 8.12
CA ILE A 76 0.24 3.65 8.35
C ILE A 76 0.78 4.84 9.16
N PRO A 77 0.53 6.08 8.73
CA PRO A 77 0.87 7.26 9.53
C PRO A 77 0.22 7.18 10.91
N LEU A 78 0.88 7.74 11.92
CA LEU A 78 0.32 7.79 13.26
C LEU A 78 -0.32 9.16 13.51
N THR A 79 -1.41 9.17 14.27
CA THR A 79 -2.00 10.40 14.82
C THR A 79 -1.06 11.00 15.87
N VAL A 80 -1.35 12.23 16.30
CA VAL A 80 -0.64 12.88 17.42
C VAL A 80 -0.68 12.07 18.72
N GLU A 81 -1.65 11.18 18.87
CA GLU A 81 -1.79 10.26 20.01
C GLU A 81 -1.04 8.92 19.81
N GLY A 82 -0.32 8.75 18.69
CA GLY A 82 0.39 7.51 18.36
C GLY A 82 -0.50 6.37 17.87
N LYS A 83 -1.75 6.65 17.47
CA LYS A 83 -2.68 5.65 16.93
C LYS A 83 -2.60 5.59 15.40
N PRO A 84 -2.90 4.46 14.75
CA PRO A 84 -2.95 4.40 13.28
C PRO A 84 -3.94 5.41 12.70
N ASP A 85 -3.46 6.32 11.87
CA ASP A 85 -4.26 7.37 11.23
C ASP A 85 -4.80 6.90 9.88
N ILE A 86 -5.87 6.10 9.98
CA ILE A 86 -6.57 5.49 8.85
C ILE A 86 -7.03 6.55 7.83
N LYS A 87 -7.45 7.73 8.31
CA LYS A 87 -7.92 8.81 7.45
C LYS A 87 -6.81 9.34 6.55
N SER A 88 -5.65 9.69 7.10
CA SER A 88 -4.52 10.18 6.29
C SER A 88 -4.00 9.12 5.33
N ALA A 89 -3.92 7.84 5.77
CA ALA A 89 -3.54 6.73 4.88
C ALA A 89 -4.48 6.61 3.67
N THR A 90 -5.79 6.74 3.91
CA THR A 90 -6.83 6.69 2.88
C THR A 90 -6.67 7.83 1.88
N GLU A 91 -6.47 9.06 2.37
CA GLU A 91 -6.27 10.24 1.52
C GLU A 91 -4.98 10.17 0.71
N MET A 92 -3.88 9.65 1.29
CA MET A 92 -2.63 9.41 0.57
C MET A 92 -2.83 8.42 -0.58
N LEU A 93 -3.55 7.32 -0.35
CA LEU A 93 -3.83 6.32 -1.38
C LEU A 93 -4.71 6.88 -2.51
N LYS A 94 -5.76 7.63 -2.15
CA LYS A 94 -6.63 8.32 -3.12
C LYS A 94 -5.83 9.32 -3.96
N LYS A 95 -4.97 10.11 -3.32
CA LYS A 95 -4.10 11.07 -4.00
C LYS A 95 -3.11 10.38 -4.94
N ALA A 96 -2.53 9.26 -4.51
CA ALA A 96 -1.63 8.47 -5.36
C ALA A 96 -2.35 7.91 -6.60
N LEU A 97 -3.59 7.44 -6.45
CA LEU A 97 -4.42 6.99 -7.57
C LEU A 97 -4.85 8.12 -8.52
N ALA A 98 -5.02 9.35 -8.01
CA ALA A 98 -5.33 10.52 -8.82
C ALA A 98 -4.13 11.03 -9.63
N ASP A 99 -2.91 10.90 -9.06
CA ASP A 99 -1.66 11.39 -9.63
C ASP A 99 -0.94 10.38 -10.55
N ALA A 100 -1.21 9.07 -10.38
CA ALA A 100 -0.74 8.02 -11.28
C ALA A 100 -1.40 8.10 -12.66
#